data_AF-A0AAW9RBW5-F1
#
_entry.id   AF-A0AAW9RBW5-F1
#
_cell.length_a   1.000
_cell.length_b   1.000
_cell.length_c   1.000
_cell.angle_alpha   90.00
_cell.angle_beta   90.00
_cell.angle_gamma   90.00
#
_symmetry.space_group_name_H-M   'P 1'
#
loop_
_entity.id
_entity.type
_entity.pdbx_description
1 polymer ?
#
loop_
_entity_poly.entity_id
_entity_poly.type
_entity_poly.pdbx_seq_one_letter_code
_entity_poly.pdbx_strand_id
1 'polypeptide(L)'
;MESPPVCRVRRVVSRFCLLLTVAAVSLGNASVLWAAAALNVVPNANFDVDGDGNNAIPFGDDQFCDDGIRYQQLYPGDEVGGPNIGSMAFRLDASESDVGGVILEDVTVTLSSTLATRTTLSARFEDNIGPDAQVVYTGDVLAELTTSGSGTNPFDLYIDFDTPFEFDGSNANLLVDVVIRQCEDMKTFSLDSVNTHPVLSRVWSPDKDNEIAYGGEDDAVDSVGLVTEFYIFSDGVVYVPYVMGAGGNWAVDGHNGEGFLFEPLGGGLVVVFWFTYDLFGNPMWMIGVADTLDFADDPLTGENVGTVDMYRTQGPVFGPDFDPADYQETYMGPVTFRLNGCLASEGATGEVQYNFDFGFGSGTYTITKLYDIYKNDCGPSAAPVVIQH
;
A
#
# COMPACT_ATOMS: atom_id res chain seq x y z
N MET A 1 58.10 20.87 -60.15
CA MET A 1 57.13 19.76 -60.06
C MET A 1 57.21 19.23 -58.64
N GLU A 2 56.34 19.74 -57.77
CA GLU A 2 56.12 19.21 -56.41
C GLU A 2 54.62 19.32 -56.11
N SER A 3 54.09 18.26 -55.54
CA SER A 3 52.69 17.95 -55.28
C SER A 3 52.03 18.84 -54.20
N PRO A 4 50.70 19.08 -54.25
CA PRO A 4 50.00 19.94 -53.30
C PRO A 4 49.73 19.26 -51.95
N PRO A 5 49.56 20.04 -50.87
CA PRO A 5 49.41 19.52 -49.51
C PRO A 5 47.98 19.08 -49.17
N VAL A 6 47.93 18.04 -48.34
CA VAL A 6 46.76 17.36 -47.78
C VAL A 6 46.02 18.27 -46.79
N CYS A 7 44.70 18.43 -46.99
CA CYS A 7 43.80 19.14 -46.08
C CYS A 7 43.38 18.22 -44.92
N ARG A 8 43.77 18.54 -43.68
CA ARG A 8 43.26 17.91 -42.45
C ARG A 8 42.07 18.73 -41.92
N VAL A 9 40.87 18.17 -41.96
CA VAL A 9 39.69 18.72 -41.27
C VAL A 9 39.37 17.85 -40.05
N ARG A 10 39.53 18.41 -38.86
CA ARG A 10 39.01 17.85 -37.60
C ARG A 10 37.48 17.80 -37.67
N ARG A 11 36.87 16.62 -37.62
CA ARG A 11 35.43 16.47 -37.38
C ARG A 11 35.19 16.38 -35.87
N VAL A 12 34.51 17.39 -35.33
CA VAL A 12 33.83 17.33 -34.04
C VAL A 12 32.58 16.47 -34.26
N VAL A 13 32.53 15.29 -33.65
CA VAL A 13 31.33 14.44 -33.65
C VAL A 13 30.41 14.97 -32.55
N SER A 14 29.40 15.75 -32.96
CA SER A 14 28.28 16.13 -32.10
C SER A 14 27.28 14.98 -32.07
N ARG A 15 26.89 14.55 -30.87
CA ARG A 15 25.88 13.53 -30.59
C ARG A 15 24.53 13.93 -31.21
N PHE A 16 24.06 13.14 -32.17
CA PHE A 16 22.66 13.12 -32.62
C PHE A 16 22.01 11.90 -31.96
N CYS A 17 21.28 12.09 -30.85
CA CYS A 17 20.29 11.13 -30.40
C CYS A 17 19.02 11.36 -31.22
N LEU A 18 18.78 10.48 -32.17
CA LEU A 18 17.55 10.39 -32.93
C LEU A 18 16.47 9.81 -32.00
N LEU A 19 15.54 10.66 -31.55
CA LEU A 19 14.28 10.26 -30.93
C LEU A 19 13.46 9.47 -31.97
N LEU A 20 13.39 8.16 -31.80
CA LEU A 20 12.43 7.31 -32.51
C LEU A 20 11.07 7.51 -31.87
N THR A 21 10.29 8.39 -32.49
CA THR A 21 8.86 8.54 -32.28
C THR A 21 8.16 7.29 -32.81
N VAL A 22 7.72 6.42 -31.91
CA VAL A 22 6.68 5.44 -32.25
C VAL A 22 5.39 6.25 -32.40
N ALA A 23 4.89 6.32 -33.62
CA ALA A 23 3.59 6.87 -33.92
C ALA A 23 2.54 6.01 -33.21
N ALA A 24 2.03 6.50 -32.08
CA ALA A 24 0.85 5.96 -31.44
C ALA A 24 -0.32 6.10 -32.43
N VAL A 25 -0.79 4.97 -32.96
CA VAL A 25 -2.11 4.88 -33.55
C VAL A 25 -3.08 5.15 -32.42
N SER A 26 -3.71 6.32 -32.46
CA SER A 26 -4.75 6.77 -31.53
C SER A 26 -6.00 5.93 -31.71
N LEU A 27 -6.04 4.77 -31.06
CA LEU A 27 -7.27 4.22 -30.52
C LEU A 27 -7.47 4.89 -29.17
N GLY A 28 -8.66 5.44 -28.92
CA GLY A 28 -8.98 6.12 -27.68
C GLY A 28 -8.89 5.16 -26.50
N ASN A 29 -7.72 5.06 -25.89
CA ASN A 29 -7.58 4.47 -24.58
C ASN A 29 -8.21 5.47 -23.61
N ALA A 30 -9.39 5.14 -23.09
CA ALA A 30 -9.77 5.68 -21.80
C ALA A 30 -8.61 5.36 -20.86
N SER A 31 -7.92 6.38 -20.36
CA SER A 31 -6.92 6.21 -19.31
C SER A 31 -7.65 5.59 -18.12
N VAL A 32 -7.36 4.32 -17.85
CA VAL A 32 -7.79 3.67 -16.61
C VAL A 32 -7.11 4.42 -15.48
N LEU A 33 -7.89 5.06 -14.62
CA LEU A 33 -7.38 5.61 -13.37
C LEU A 33 -7.15 4.41 -12.43
N TRP A 34 -5.89 4.16 -12.10
CA TRP A 34 -5.51 3.17 -11.12
C TRP A 34 -5.77 3.73 -9.73
N ALA A 35 -6.38 2.93 -8.86
CA ALA A 35 -6.48 3.29 -7.47
C ALA A 35 -5.07 3.29 -6.86
N ALA A 36 -4.71 4.40 -6.21
CA ALA A 36 -3.53 4.50 -5.38
C ALA A 36 -3.95 4.39 -3.91
N ALA A 37 -3.08 3.86 -3.07
CA ALA A 37 -3.24 3.88 -1.63
C ALA A 37 -1.89 4.12 -0.94
N ALA A 38 -1.92 4.80 0.19
CA ALA A 38 -0.76 5.10 1.01
C ALA A 38 -1.14 5.13 2.49
N LEU A 39 -0.18 4.81 3.35
CA LEU A 39 -0.24 5.11 4.78
C LEU A 39 0.66 6.31 5.02
N ASN A 40 0.05 7.43 5.41
CA ASN A 40 0.75 8.68 5.66
C ASN A 40 0.76 8.94 7.17
N VAL A 41 1.94 8.89 7.79
CA VAL A 41 2.10 9.29 9.18
C VAL A 41 2.25 10.80 9.24
N VAL A 42 1.40 11.47 10.01
CA VAL A 42 1.39 12.93 10.18
C VAL A 42 1.72 13.26 11.63
N PRO A 43 2.78 14.04 11.90
CA PRO A 43 3.69 14.65 10.91
C PRO A 43 4.58 13.63 10.18
N ASN A 44 4.90 13.90 8.90
CA ASN A 44 5.72 13.04 8.05
C ASN A 44 7.12 12.77 8.63
N ALA A 45 7.64 13.73 9.42
CA ALA A 45 8.92 13.60 10.11
C ALA A 45 8.92 12.53 11.22
N ASN A 46 7.74 12.08 11.65
CA ASN A 46 7.55 11.13 12.75
C ASN A 46 7.19 9.72 12.27
N PHE A 47 7.35 9.43 10.97
CA PHE A 47 7.11 8.09 10.44
C PHE A 47 7.86 7.00 11.24
N ASP A 48 9.18 7.14 11.38
CA ASP A 48 10.07 6.22 12.09
C ASP A 48 10.74 6.85 13.33
N VAL A 49 10.22 8.01 13.77
CA VAL A 49 10.75 8.76 14.92
C VAL A 49 9.62 9.10 15.87
N ASP A 50 9.81 8.75 17.14
CA ASP A 50 8.92 9.12 18.25
C ASP A 50 8.84 10.64 18.42
N GLY A 51 7.68 11.14 18.83
CA GLY A 51 7.42 12.55 19.05
C GLY A 51 8.22 13.14 20.21
N ASP A 52 8.10 14.45 20.36
CA ASP A 52 8.77 15.20 21.44
C ASP A 52 7.84 15.42 22.67
N GLY A 53 6.71 14.73 22.72
CA GLY A 53 5.81 14.72 23.85
C GLY A 53 4.85 13.54 23.84
N ASN A 54 4.06 13.43 24.90
CA ASN A 54 3.02 12.43 25.03
C ASN A 54 1.67 13.06 25.31
N ASN A 55 0.61 12.35 24.94
CA ASN A 55 -0.74 12.85 25.10
C ASN A 55 -1.73 11.71 25.36
N ALA A 56 -2.38 11.74 26.52
CA ALA A 56 -3.43 10.78 26.86
C ALA A 56 -4.78 11.11 26.16
N ILE A 57 -5.06 12.38 25.90
CA ILE A 57 -6.37 12.83 25.40
C ILE A 57 -6.50 12.58 23.89
N PRO A 58 -7.65 12.13 23.36
CA PRO A 58 -8.90 11.84 24.06
C PRO A 58 -9.06 10.40 24.55
N PHE A 59 -8.14 9.51 24.21
CA PHE A 59 -8.37 8.06 24.28
C PHE A 59 -7.90 7.38 25.57
N GLY A 60 -7.11 8.07 26.37
CA GLY A 60 -6.48 7.56 27.57
C GLY A 60 -6.77 8.45 28.77
N ASP A 61 -6.83 7.79 29.93
CA ASP A 61 -6.98 8.39 31.26
C ASP A 61 -8.34 9.06 31.54
N ASP A 62 -9.17 8.39 32.35
CA ASP A 62 -10.50 8.84 32.77
C ASP A 62 -10.49 10.18 33.55
N GLN A 63 -9.33 10.60 34.06
CA GLN A 63 -9.17 11.89 34.75
C GLN A 63 -9.48 13.10 33.87
N PHE A 64 -9.44 12.95 32.54
CA PHE A 64 -9.75 14.02 31.59
C PHE A 64 -11.19 13.98 31.08
N CYS A 65 -12.06 13.16 31.68
CA CYS A 65 -13.43 12.95 31.22
C CYS A 65 -14.44 13.12 32.37
N ASP A 66 -15.04 14.32 32.49
CA ASP A 66 -16.08 14.64 33.48
C ASP A 66 -17.48 14.19 33.02
N ASP A 67 -17.85 14.47 31.75
CA ASP A 67 -19.11 14.02 31.11
C ASP A 67 -18.86 13.75 29.61
N GLY A 68 -18.10 12.69 29.32
CA GLY A 68 -17.56 12.44 27.98
C GLY A 68 -16.41 13.40 27.64
N ILE A 69 -15.81 13.23 26.47
CA ILE A 69 -14.72 14.08 26.01
C ILE A 69 -14.94 14.50 24.55
N ARG A 70 -14.66 15.76 24.25
CA ARG A 70 -14.60 16.29 22.88
C ARG A 70 -13.20 16.80 22.59
N TYR A 71 -12.65 16.43 21.44
CA TYR A 71 -11.28 16.74 21.06
C TYR A 71 -11.22 17.08 19.58
N GLN A 72 -10.74 18.26 19.26
CA GLN A 72 -10.43 18.66 17.89
C GLN A 72 -8.93 18.80 17.71
N GLN A 73 -8.40 18.18 16.66
CA GLN A 73 -7.02 18.38 16.22
C GLN A 73 -6.96 18.80 14.77
N LEU A 74 -6.13 19.81 14.53
CA LEU A 74 -5.78 20.34 13.22
C LEU A 74 -4.55 19.61 12.68
N TYR A 75 -4.65 19.07 11.47
CA TYR A 75 -3.55 18.41 10.76
C TYR A 75 -3.15 19.18 9.49
N PRO A 76 -1.84 19.27 9.17
CA PRO A 76 -1.35 19.85 7.92
C PRO A 76 -1.87 19.07 6.71
N GLY A 77 -2.66 19.72 5.86
CA GLY A 77 -3.28 19.03 4.72
C GLY A 77 -2.28 18.50 3.71
N ASP A 78 -1.17 19.20 3.49
CA ASP A 78 -0.11 18.81 2.56
C ASP A 78 0.66 17.56 3.01
N GLU A 79 0.63 17.25 4.30
CA GLU A 79 1.19 15.99 4.83
C GLU A 79 0.15 14.87 4.89
N VAL A 80 -1.12 15.19 5.16
CA VAL A 80 -2.21 14.21 5.12
C VAL A 80 -2.39 13.67 3.70
N GLY A 81 -2.52 14.54 2.70
CA GLY A 81 -2.72 14.15 1.30
C GLY A 81 -4.19 14.07 0.86
N GLY A 82 -4.51 13.14 -0.04
CA GLY A 82 -5.83 12.97 -0.66
C GLY A 82 -5.79 11.95 -1.83
N PRO A 83 -6.90 11.73 -2.56
CA PRO A 83 -8.17 12.44 -2.48
C PRO A 83 -9.17 11.88 -1.45
N ASN A 84 -8.97 10.68 -0.90
CA ASN A 84 -9.85 10.11 0.11
C ASN A 84 -9.07 9.63 1.33
N ILE A 85 -9.68 9.73 2.52
CA ILE A 85 -9.18 9.18 3.78
C ILE A 85 -10.11 8.07 4.23
N GLY A 86 -9.58 6.86 4.42
CA GLY A 86 -10.36 5.67 4.79
C GLY A 86 -10.18 5.19 6.22
N SER A 87 -9.09 5.55 6.89
CA SER A 87 -8.88 5.20 8.29
C SER A 87 -7.90 6.15 8.95
N MET A 88 -7.83 6.07 10.27
CA MET A 88 -6.78 6.69 11.06
C MET A 88 -6.31 5.76 12.17
N ALA A 89 -5.04 5.88 12.54
CA ALA A 89 -4.46 5.07 13.60
C ALA A 89 -3.49 5.86 14.46
N PHE A 90 -3.34 5.43 15.72
CA PHE A 90 -2.42 6.02 16.68
C PHE A 90 -1.55 4.95 17.33
N ARG A 91 -0.36 5.36 17.75
CA ARG A 91 0.60 4.52 18.46
C ARG A 91 0.83 5.04 19.88
N LEU A 92 1.17 4.13 20.78
CA LEU A 92 1.63 4.48 22.12
C LEU A 92 2.91 5.33 22.05
N ASP A 93 3.05 6.26 22.99
CA ASP A 93 4.31 6.99 23.20
C ASP A 93 5.44 6.01 23.58
N ALA A 94 6.69 6.29 23.16
CA ALA A 94 7.81 5.40 23.44
C ALA A 94 8.12 5.21 24.93
N SER A 95 7.62 6.07 25.82
CA SER A 95 7.78 5.90 27.28
C SER A 95 6.79 4.92 27.92
N GLU A 96 5.76 4.49 27.18
CA GLU A 96 4.75 3.55 27.67
C GLU A 96 5.25 2.10 27.71
N SER A 97 4.57 1.29 28.51
CA SER A 97 4.67 -0.17 28.49
C SER A 97 3.43 -0.78 27.82
N ASP A 98 3.48 -2.08 27.49
CA ASP A 98 2.30 -2.79 26.98
C ASP A 98 1.06 -2.55 27.86
N VAL A 99 -0.01 -2.01 27.25
CA VAL A 99 -1.29 -1.70 27.92
C VAL A 99 -2.29 -2.85 27.70
N GLY A 100 -2.14 -3.58 26.59
CA GLY A 100 -3.00 -4.68 26.16
C GLY A 100 -4.38 -4.22 25.68
N GLY A 101 -5.36 -5.13 25.67
CA GLY A 101 -6.71 -4.87 25.15
C GLY A 101 -7.44 -3.69 25.80
N VAL A 102 -7.84 -2.71 25.00
CA VAL A 102 -8.62 -1.51 25.36
C VAL A 102 -9.94 -1.51 24.57
N ILE A 103 -11.01 -1.04 25.21
CA ILE A 103 -12.30 -0.77 24.58
C ILE A 103 -12.63 0.70 24.88
N LEU A 104 -12.93 1.47 23.84
CA LEU A 104 -13.44 2.82 23.95
C LEU A 104 -14.87 2.80 23.43
N GLU A 105 -15.83 3.09 24.30
CA GLU A 105 -17.24 2.95 24.00
C GLU A 105 -17.84 4.25 23.44
N ASP A 106 -18.75 4.12 22.47
CA ASP A 106 -19.52 5.25 21.90
C ASP A 106 -18.61 6.42 21.44
N VAL A 107 -17.66 6.06 20.57
CA VAL A 107 -16.78 7.01 19.87
C VAL A 107 -17.47 7.51 18.60
N THR A 108 -17.41 8.81 18.35
CA THR A 108 -17.78 9.43 17.08
C THR A 108 -16.58 10.19 16.53
N VAL A 109 -16.23 9.95 15.28
CA VAL A 109 -15.19 10.72 14.56
C VAL A 109 -15.85 11.49 13.43
N THR A 110 -15.62 12.80 13.40
CA THR A 110 -16.06 13.71 12.35
C THR A 110 -14.85 14.35 11.70
N LEU A 111 -14.78 14.30 10.37
CA LEU A 111 -13.74 14.98 9.59
C LEU A 111 -14.33 16.18 8.85
N SER A 112 -13.51 17.22 8.66
CA SER A 112 -13.85 18.34 7.79
C SER A 112 -12.60 19.03 7.25
N SER A 113 -12.70 19.64 6.07
CA SER A 113 -11.67 20.54 5.56
C SER A 113 -11.79 21.89 6.26
N THR A 114 -10.67 22.44 6.72
CA THR A 114 -10.66 23.74 7.38
C THR A 114 -9.55 24.64 6.87
N LEU A 115 -9.80 25.95 6.89
CA LEU A 115 -8.79 26.97 6.66
C LEU A 115 -8.15 27.45 7.98
N ALA A 116 -8.57 26.87 9.11
CA ALA A 116 -7.93 27.12 10.39
C ALA A 116 -6.43 26.79 10.30
N THR A 117 -5.64 27.58 11.00
CA THR A 117 -4.19 27.44 11.16
C THR A 117 -3.91 27.34 12.66
N ARG A 118 -2.68 26.97 13.02
CA ARG A 118 -2.22 27.00 14.42
C ARG A 118 -2.52 28.31 15.17
N THR A 119 -2.58 29.45 14.46
CA THR A 119 -2.86 30.77 15.06
C THR A 119 -4.31 31.22 14.97
N THR A 120 -5.15 30.50 14.23
CA THR A 120 -6.55 30.89 13.99
C THR A 120 -7.54 29.80 14.38
N LEU A 121 -7.08 28.67 14.95
CA LEU A 121 -7.92 27.68 15.58
C LEU A 121 -8.67 28.35 16.74
N SER A 122 -9.99 28.16 16.80
CA SER A 122 -10.88 28.75 17.79
C SER A 122 -11.05 27.82 18.98
N ALA A 123 -11.19 28.40 20.18
CA ALA A 123 -11.63 27.66 21.37
C ALA A 123 -13.10 27.19 21.25
N ARG A 124 -13.90 27.81 20.38
CA ARG A 124 -15.28 27.38 20.11
C ARG A 124 -15.25 26.32 19.01
N PHE A 125 -15.60 25.09 19.36
CA PHE A 125 -15.45 23.92 18.48
C PHE A 125 -16.14 24.08 17.12
N GLU A 126 -17.34 24.66 17.11
CA GLU A 126 -18.14 24.85 15.89
C GLU A 126 -17.51 25.84 14.90
N ASP A 127 -16.64 26.74 15.35
CA ASP A 127 -15.99 27.72 14.47
C ASP A 127 -14.86 27.08 13.64
N ASN A 128 -14.37 25.91 14.05
CA ASN A 128 -13.29 25.20 13.37
C ASN A 128 -13.80 24.29 12.25
N ILE A 129 -15.04 23.83 12.36
CA ILE A 129 -15.66 22.81 11.50
C ILE A 129 -15.91 23.37 10.09
N GLY A 130 -15.45 22.61 9.09
CA GLY A 130 -15.64 22.89 7.69
C GLY A 130 -17.08 22.68 7.19
N PRO A 131 -17.45 23.29 6.05
CA PRO A 131 -18.78 23.10 5.45
C PRO A 131 -19.02 21.68 4.90
N ASP A 132 -17.95 20.90 4.72
CA ASP A 132 -17.94 19.52 4.23
C ASP A 132 -17.92 18.49 5.37
N ALA A 133 -18.17 18.93 6.61
CA ALA A 133 -18.08 18.06 7.78
C ALA A 133 -18.92 16.78 7.65
N GLN A 134 -18.28 15.65 7.94
CA GLN A 134 -18.84 14.32 7.80
C GLN A 134 -18.49 13.47 9.02
N VAL A 135 -19.48 12.83 9.61
CA VAL A 135 -19.25 11.73 10.55
C VAL A 135 -18.75 10.54 9.74
N VAL A 136 -17.50 10.15 9.96
CA VAL A 136 -16.83 9.07 9.23
C VAL A 136 -16.85 7.76 10.01
N TYR A 137 -17.08 7.81 11.32
CA TYR A 137 -17.14 6.65 12.18
C TYR A 137 -18.06 6.88 13.38
N THR A 138 -18.84 5.85 13.73
CA THR A 138 -19.54 5.80 15.02
C THR A 138 -19.59 4.39 15.58
N GLY A 139 -19.14 4.20 16.82
CA GLY A 139 -19.18 2.89 17.48
C GLY A 139 -18.09 2.72 18.53
N ASP A 140 -17.89 1.46 18.94
CA ASP A 140 -16.87 1.10 19.92
C ASP A 140 -15.54 0.82 19.23
N VAL A 141 -14.46 1.45 19.70
CA VAL A 141 -13.11 1.22 19.19
C VAL A 141 -12.44 0.16 20.06
N LEU A 142 -11.96 -0.90 19.42
CA LEU A 142 -11.25 -2.02 20.04
C LEU A 142 -9.78 -1.95 19.64
N ALA A 143 -8.87 -1.96 20.60
CA ALA A 143 -7.43 -1.92 20.33
C ALA A 143 -6.65 -2.87 21.23
N GLU A 144 -5.54 -3.40 20.73
CA GLU A 144 -4.57 -4.15 21.52
C GLU A 144 -3.25 -3.38 21.51
N LEU A 145 -3.04 -2.55 22.52
CA LEU A 145 -1.94 -1.58 22.52
C LEU A 145 -0.65 -2.23 23.02
N THR A 146 0.32 -2.38 22.12
CA THR A 146 1.59 -3.06 22.37
C THR A 146 2.80 -2.14 22.15
N THR A 147 3.94 -2.52 22.70
CA THR A 147 5.21 -1.84 22.48
C THR A 147 6.13 -2.69 21.61
N SER A 148 6.92 -2.04 20.74
CA SER A 148 7.82 -2.74 19.81
C SER A 148 9.16 -3.12 20.45
N GLY A 149 9.52 -2.50 21.58
CA GLY A 149 10.81 -2.66 22.26
C GLY A 149 12.00 -2.02 21.54
N SER A 150 11.82 -1.46 20.33
CA SER A 150 12.83 -0.72 19.58
C SER A 150 12.22 0.13 18.47
N GLY A 151 12.71 1.37 18.29
CA GLY A 151 12.13 2.30 17.31
C GLY A 151 10.82 2.90 17.84
N THR A 152 9.87 3.15 16.95
CA THR A 152 8.52 3.61 17.30
C THR A 152 7.63 2.42 17.68
N ASN A 153 6.59 2.66 18.47
CA ASN A 153 5.58 1.64 18.73
C ASN A 153 4.66 1.45 17.50
N PRO A 154 3.95 0.32 17.39
CA PRO A 154 2.99 0.08 16.32
C PRO A 154 1.75 0.99 16.43
N PHE A 155 1.11 1.29 15.30
CA PHE A 155 -0.15 2.02 15.22
C PHE A 155 -1.34 1.10 15.54
N ASP A 156 -1.46 0.70 16.81
CA ASP A 156 -2.42 -0.32 17.27
C ASP A 156 -3.82 0.23 17.60
N LEU A 157 -3.95 1.54 17.90
CA LEU A 157 -5.26 2.17 18.08
C LEU A 157 -5.82 2.55 16.71
N TYR A 158 -6.45 1.59 16.05
CA TYR A 158 -6.94 1.72 14.67
C TYR A 158 -8.44 2.00 14.61
N ILE A 159 -8.83 3.02 13.84
CA ILE A 159 -10.22 3.39 13.57
C ILE A 159 -10.46 3.32 12.06
N ASP A 160 -11.22 2.31 11.65
CA ASP A 160 -11.68 2.14 10.27
C ASP A 160 -12.91 3.01 10.03
N PHE A 161 -12.94 3.81 8.97
CA PHE A 161 -14.08 4.68 8.71
C PHE A 161 -15.23 3.92 8.04
N ASP A 162 -16.44 4.09 8.55
CA ASP A 162 -17.68 3.58 7.95
C ASP A 162 -17.93 4.22 6.57
N THR A 163 -17.48 5.47 6.40
CA THR A 163 -17.56 6.19 5.13
C THR A 163 -16.28 7.00 4.94
N PRO A 164 -15.54 6.76 3.84
CA PRO A 164 -14.36 7.56 3.53
C PRO A 164 -14.68 9.03 3.38
N PHE A 165 -13.70 9.86 3.73
CA PHE A 165 -13.80 11.31 3.63
C PHE A 165 -13.04 11.82 2.42
N GLU A 166 -13.72 12.52 1.50
CA GLU A 166 -13.08 13.20 0.37
C GLU A 166 -12.32 14.42 0.89
N PHE A 167 -11.01 14.45 0.65
CA PHE A 167 -10.11 15.49 1.14
C PHE A 167 -9.04 15.84 0.12
N ASP A 168 -8.90 17.14 -0.17
CA ASP A 168 -7.80 17.69 -0.95
C ASP A 168 -6.88 18.53 -0.06
N GLY A 169 -5.86 17.87 0.47
CA GLY A 169 -4.84 18.50 1.30
C GLY A 169 -4.01 19.61 0.64
N SER A 170 -4.15 19.83 -0.68
CA SER A 170 -3.40 20.90 -1.36
C SER A 170 -3.92 22.31 -1.08
N ASN A 171 -5.16 22.45 -0.62
CA ASN A 171 -5.83 23.75 -0.44
C ASN A 171 -6.45 23.98 0.95
N ALA A 172 -6.44 22.97 1.83
CA ALA A 172 -7.03 23.04 3.17
C ALA A 172 -6.25 22.19 4.17
N ASN A 173 -6.41 22.46 5.46
CA ASN A 173 -5.99 21.57 6.53
C ASN A 173 -7.12 20.59 6.87
N LEU A 174 -6.77 19.46 7.46
CA LEU A 174 -7.77 18.51 7.96
C LEU A 174 -8.08 18.84 9.42
N LEU A 175 -9.35 18.94 9.77
CA LEU A 175 -9.81 18.93 11.15
C LEU A 175 -10.39 17.55 11.48
N VAL A 176 -9.87 16.92 12.53
CA VAL A 176 -10.46 15.73 13.14
C VAL A 176 -11.15 16.16 14.43
N ASP A 177 -12.45 15.89 14.56
CA ASP A 177 -13.25 16.06 15.78
C ASP A 177 -13.64 14.67 16.32
N VAL A 178 -13.15 14.33 17.50
CA VAL A 178 -13.42 13.08 18.19
C VAL A 178 -14.28 13.38 19.42
N VAL A 179 -15.40 12.69 19.52
CA VAL A 179 -16.26 12.69 20.70
C VAL A 179 -16.31 11.27 21.27
N ILE A 180 -15.93 11.09 22.53
CA ILE A 180 -16.16 9.84 23.27
C ILE A 180 -17.23 10.13 24.31
N ARG A 181 -18.36 9.44 24.24
CA ARG A 181 -19.50 9.72 25.13
C ARG A 181 -19.41 8.99 26.46
N GLN A 182 -18.70 7.87 26.50
CA GLN A 182 -18.55 7.04 27.69
C GLN A 182 -17.07 6.80 27.97
N CYS A 183 -16.65 7.14 29.18
CA CYS A 183 -15.26 6.95 29.64
C CYS A 183 -15.17 5.94 30.78
N GLU A 184 -16.26 5.19 31.03
CA GLU A 184 -16.26 4.11 32.02
C GLU A 184 -15.19 3.08 31.60
N ASP A 185 -14.37 2.64 32.57
CA ASP A 185 -13.28 1.68 32.36
C ASP A 185 -12.17 2.12 31.36
N MET A 186 -12.09 3.42 31.02
CA MET A 186 -11.02 3.94 30.18
C MET A 186 -9.66 3.74 30.84
N LYS A 187 -8.75 3.06 30.14
CA LYS A 187 -7.41 2.79 30.67
C LYS A 187 -6.54 4.04 30.62
N THR A 188 -5.61 4.13 31.56
CA THR A 188 -4.55 5.15 31.56
C THR A 188 -3.41 4.72 30.63
N PHE A 189 -3.14 5.51 29.60
CA PHE A 189 -2.00 5.39 28.69
C PHE A 189 -1.83 6.71 27.92
N SER A 190 -0.65 6.92 27.35
CA SER A 190 -0.36 8.09 26.50
C SER A 190 -0.02 7.65 25.08
N LEU A 191 -0.49 8.43 24.12
CA LEU A 191 -0.15 8.29 22.71
C LEU A 191 1.00 9.21 22.35
N ASP A 192 1.72 8.83 21.30
CA ASP A 192 2.81 9.61 20.73
C ASP A 192 2.27 10.96 20.21
N SER A 193 2.98 12.05 20.50
CA SER A 193 2.58 13.40 20.12
C SER A 193 3.77 14.34 19.85
N VAL A 194 3.49 15.39 19.09
CA VAL A 194 4.46 16.44 18.76
C VAL A 194 3.95 17.79 19.25
N ASN A 195 4.84 18.57 19.86
CA ASN A 195 4.57 19.92 20.36
C ASN A 195 5.16 21.02 19.48
N THR A 196 6.12 20.69 18.62
CA THR A 196 6.94 21.64 17.87
C THR A 196 6.52 21.84 16.42
N HIS A 197 5.41 21.23 15.97
CA HIS A 197 4.94 21.33 14.58
C HIS A 197 4.32 22.71 14.28
N PRO A 198 4.58 23.32 13.10
CA PRO A 198 4.06 24.64 12.75
C PRO A 198 2.55 24.69 12.46
N VAL A 199 1.92 23.54 12.18
CA VAL A 199 0.49 23.46 11.85
C VAL A 199 -0.32 22.70 12.89
N LEU A 200 0.25 21.67 13.54
CA LEU A 200 -0.50 20.90 14.53
C LEU A 200 -0.94 21.82 15.66
N SER A 201 -2.20 21.66 16.01
CA SER A 201 -2.83 22.38 17.11
C SER A 201 -4.10 21.64 17.48
N ARG A 202 -4.56 21.84 18.71
CA ARG A 202 -5.76 21.19 19.20
C ARG A 202 -6.53 22.08 20.17
N VAL A 203 -7.78 21.70 20.37
CA VAL A 203 -8.66 22.17 21.44
C VAL A 203 -9.44 20.97 21.96
N TRP A 204 -9.76 20.94 23.26
CA TRP A 204 -10.45 19.79 23.85
C TRP A 204 -11.28 20.21 25.07
N SER A 205 -12.21 19.37 25.50
CA SER A 205 -13.06 19.60 26.67
C SER A 205 -13.35 18.28 27.39
N PRO A 206 -13.27 18.24 28.74
CA PRO A 206 -13.65 17.07 29.54
C PRO A 206 -15.18 16.88 29.64
N ASP A 207 -15.94 17.61 28.84
CA ASP A 207 -17.39 17.46 28.69
C ASP A 207 -17.67 17.54 27.19
N LYS A 208 -18.32 16.50 26.66
CA LYS A 208 -18.62 16.33 25.23
C LYS A 208 -19.56 17.41 24.67
N ASP A 209 -20.40 18.02 25.52
CA ASP A 209 -21.45 18.96 25.13
C ASP A 209 -21.03 20.43 25.25
N ASN A 210 -19.81 20.68 25.77
CA ASN A 210 -19.28 22.04 25.87
C ASN A 210 -19.03 22.67 24.49
N GLU A 211 -19.57 23.89 24.30
CA GLU A 211 -19.30 24.69 23.09
C GLU A 211 -17.88 25.27 23.04
N ILE A 212 -17.27 25.48 24.22
CA ILE A 212 -15.97 26.13 24.38
C ILE A 212 -15.01 25.14 25.05
N ALA A 213 -13.82 25.04 24.48
CA ALA A 213 -12.75 24.18 24.96
C ALA A 213 -12.24 24.57 26.36
N TYR A 214 -11.65 23.58 27.02
CA TYR A 214 -11.01 23.70 28.33
C TYR A 214 -9.87 24.73 28.28
N GLY A 215 -9.87 25.65 29.25
CA GLY A 215 -8.98 26.83 29.26
C GLY A 215 -9.67 28.13 28.81
N GLY A 216 -10.84 28.04 28.16
CA GLY A 216 -11.62 29.21 27.72
C GLY A 216 -11.05 29.90 26.46
N GLU A 217 -11.69 30.98 26.04
CA GLU A 217 -11.43 31.63 24.73
C GLU A 217 -9.98 32.09 24.51
N ASP A 218 -9.27 32.44 25.58
CA ASP A 218 -7.93 33.03 25.49
C ASP A 218 -6.79 32.01 25.59
N ASP A 219 -7.00 30.86 26.24
CA ASP A 219 -5.92 29.93 26.63
C ASP A 219 -6.18 28.45 26.21
N ALA A 220 -7.30 28.14 25.55
CA ALA A 220 -7.67 26.74 25.25
C ALA A 220 -6.92 26.09 24.08
N VAL A 221 -6.26 26.89 23.23
CA VAL A 221 -5.57 26.39 22.03
C VAL A 221 -4.12 26.10 22.37
N ASP A 222 -3.70 24.84 22.21
CA ASP A 222 -2.31 24.43 22.37
C ASP A 222 -1.74 23.84 21.07
N SER A 223 -0.43 23.54 21.08
CA SER A 223 0.31 23.03 19.92
C SER A 223 0.67 21.56 19.98
N VAL A 224 0.11 20.83 20.93
CA VAL A 224 0.26 19.38 20.99
C VAL A 224 -0.58 18.80 19.85
N GLY A 225 -0.04 17.84 19.12
CA GLY A 225 -0.81 17.05 18.19
C GLY A 225 -0.37 15.60 18.23
N LEU A 226 -1.32 14.70 18.32
CA LEU A 226 -1.10 13.27 18.19
C LEU A 226 -0.44 12.95 16.85
N VAL A 227 0.57 12.07 16.89
CA VAL A 227 1.11 11.45 15.67
C VAL A 227 0.08 10.45 15.17
N THR A 228 -0.34 10.60 13.92
CA THR A 228 -1.47 9.84 13.36
C THR A 228 -1.12 9.28 11.99
N GLU A 229 -1.36 7.99 11.80
CA GLU A 229 -1.28 7.36 10.48
C GLU A 229 -2.64 7.43 9.80
N PHE A 230 -2.72 8.03 8.62
CA PHE A 230 -3.90 8.06 7.78
C PHE A 230 -3.78 7.08 6.62
N TYR A 231 -4.82 6.28 6.39
CA TYR A 231 -4.95 5.53 5.14
C TYR A 231 -5.58 6.42 4.07
N ILE A 232 -4.78 6.79 3.09
CA ILE A 232 -5.18 7.64 1.97
C ILE A 232 -5.33 6.79 0.73
N PHE A 233 -6.39 7.02 -0.04
CA PHE A 233 -6.59 6.32 -1.29
C PHE A 233 -7.26 7.19 -2.34
N SER A 234 -7.19 6.76 -3.61
CA SER A 234 -7.94 7.35 -4.70
C SER A 234 -8.93 6.36 -5.28
N ASP A 235 -10.08 6.87 -5.71
CA ASP A 235 -10.96 6.13 -6.59
C ASP A 235 -10.20 5.69 -7.84
N GLY A 236 -10.52 4.48 -8.28
CA GLY A 236 -9.86 3.89 -9.42
C GLY A 236 -10.10 2.40 -9.46
N VAL A 237 -9.55 1.77 -10.50
CA VAL A 237 -9.51 0.31 -10.57
C VAL A 237 -8.45 -0.16 -9.58
N VAL A 238 -8.87 -0.82 -8.49
CA VAL A 238 -7.98 -1.73 -7.77
C VAL A 238 -8.04 -3.06 -8.49
N TYR A 239 -6.90 -3.49 -9.00
CA TYR A 239 -6.74 -4.89 -9.36
C TYR A 239 -6.34 -5.63 -8.09
N VAL A 240 -7.31 -6.30 -7.47
CA VAL A 240 -6.99 -7.29 -6.44
C VAL A 240 -6.16 -8.35 -7.19
N PRO A 241 -4.91 -8.61 -6.79
CA PRO A 241 -4.02 -9.49 -7.52
C PRO A 241 -4.49 -10.93 -7.32
N TYR A 242 -5.56 -11.29 -8.02
CA TYR A 242 -5.98 -12.67 -8.09
C TYR A 242 -5.50 -13.20 -9.42
N VAL A 243 -4.23 -13.65 -9.44
CA VAL A 243 -3.85 -14.66 -10.42
C VAL A 243 -4.62 -15.90 -10.00
N MET A 244 -5.79 -16.12 -10.60
CA MET A 244 -6.83 -17.01 -10.09
C MET A 244 -6.29 -18.35 -9.62
N GLY A 245 -6.06 -18.52 -8.31
CA GLY A 245 -5.49 -19.73 -7.75
C GLY A 245 -4.23 -20.23 -8.47
N ALA A 246 -3.52 -19.41 -9.24
CA ALA A 246 -2.30 -19.85 -9.91
C ALA A 246 -1.17 -19.93 -8.89
N GLY A 247 -1.21 -19.06 -7.87
CA GLY A 247 -0.23 -19.02 -6.81
C GLY A 247 0.05 -20.41 -6.23
N GLY A 248 1.32 -20.73 -6.03
CA GLY A 248 1.73 -22.04 -5.53
C GLY A 248 2.50 -22.87 -6.55
N ASN A 249 2.67 -24.14 -6.24
CA ASN A 249 3.52 -25.04 -7.03
C ASN A 249 2.70 -25.99 -7.88
N TRP A 250 3.16 -26.19 -9.10
CA TRP A 250 2.56 -27.05 -10.11
C TRP A 250 3.60 -28.04 -10.60
N ALA A 251 3.27 -29.33 -10.59
CA ALA A 251 4.12 -30.38 -11.14
C ALA A 251 3.82 -30.60 -12.62
N VAL A 252 4.83 -30.93 -13.42
CA VAL A 252 4.61 -31.47 -14.77
C VAL A 252 4.26 -32.96 -14.68
N ASP A 253 3.13 -33.34 -15.27
CA ASP A 253 2.62 -34.70 -15.18
C ASP A 253 3.57 -35.71 -15.84
N GLY A 254 3.97 -36.74 -15.09
CA GLY A 254 4.88 -37.78 -15.56
C GLY A 254 6.37 -37.38 -15.60
N HIS A 255 6.72 -36.15 -15.18
CA HIS A 255 8.06 -35.59 -15.23
C HIS A 255 8.54 -35.20 -13.82
N ASN A 256 8.96 -36.18 -13.02
CA ASN A 256 9.40 -35.95 -11.65
C ASN A 256 10.58 -34.96 -11.60
N GLY A 257 10.45 -33.92 -10.78
CA GLY A 257 11.47 -32.87 -10.62
C GLY A 257 11.26 -31.65 -11.52
N GLU A 258 10.31 -31.72 -12.46
CA GLU A 258 9.89 -30.57 -13.26
C GLU A 258 8.61 -29.93 -12.71
N GLY A 259 8.53 -28.61 -12.79
CA GLY A 259 7.37 -27.89 -12.29
C GLY A 259 7.53 -26.38 -12.29
N PHE A 260 6.44 -25.71 -11.93
CA PHE A 260 6.33 -24.27 -11.90
C PHE A 260 6.00 -23.77 -10.50
N LEU A 261 6.58 -22.64 -10.10
CA LEU A 261 6.12 -21.85 -8.96
C LEU A 261 5.59 -20.52 -9.49
N PHE A 262 4.34 -20.21 -9.17
CA PHE A 262 3.75 -18.90 -9.40
C PHE A 262 3.71 -18.15 -8.07
N GLU A 263 4.33 -16.98 -8.05
CA GLU A 263 4.41 -16.10 -6.89
C GLU A 263 3.83 -14.73 -7.27
N PRO A 264 2.60 -14.43 -6.85
CA PRO A 264 2.03 -13.09 -6.95
C PRO A 264 2.86 -12.11 -6.10
N LEU A 265 3.17 -10.96 -6.67
CA LEU A 265 3.86 -9.85 -6.00
C LEU A 265 2.91 -8.65 -5.82
N GLY A 266 3.32 -7.71 -4.98
CA GLY A 266 2.69 -6.38 -4.93
C GLY A 266 2.78 -5.65 -6.28
N GLY A 267 1.80 -4.80 -6.57
CA GLY A 267 1.78 -3.98 -7.79
C GLY A 267 1.28 -4.68 -9.04
N GLY A 268 0.57 -5.81 -8.91
CA GLY A 268 -0.06 -6.50 -10.06
C GLY A 268 0.92 -7.31 -10.91
N LEU A 269 2.02 -7.77 -10.32
CA LEU A 269 2.99 -8.63 -10.99
C LEU A 269 2.89 -10.08 -10.50
N VAL A 270 3.28 -11.02 -11.35
CA VAL A 270 3.51 -12.42 -10.97
C VAL A 270 4.89 -12.85 -11.44
N VAL A 271 5.65 -13.47 -10.54
CA VAL A 271 6.90 -14.14 -10.88
C VAL A 271 6.59 -15.61 -11.12
N VAL A 272 7.08 -16.15 -12.23
CA VAL A 272 6.99 -17.56 -12.55
C VAL A 272 8.39 -18.14 -12.59
N PHE A 273 8.62 -19.16 -11.77
CA PHE A 273 9.80 -20.01 -11.86
C PHE A 273 9.42 -21.30 -12.57
N TRP A 274 10.23 -21.74 -13.51
CA TRP A 274 10.12 -23.07 -14.11
C TRP A 274 11.39 -23.88 -13.77
N PHE A 275 11.22 -24.91 -12.94
CA PHE A 275 12.24 -25.91 -12.64
C PHE A 275 12.18 -27.03 -13.69
N THR A 276 13.30 -27.29 -14.37
CA THR A 276 13.39 -28.26 -15.46
C THR A 276 14.83 -28.76 -15.64
N TYR A 277 15.14 -29.40 -16.77
CA TYR A 277 16.46 -29.91 -17.12
C TYR A 277 16.90 -29.39 -18.50
N ASP A 278 18.21 -29.21 -18.67
CA ASP A 278 18.79 -28.91 -19.97
C ASP A 278 18.85 -30.17 -20.88
N LEU A 279 19.29 -30.01 -22.13
CA LEU A 279 19.43 -31.13 -23.09
C LEU A 279 20.44 -32.21 -22.67
N PHE A 280 21.26 -31.96 -21.65
CA PHE A 280 22.24 -32.88 -21.09
C PHE A 280 21.76 -33.53 -19.79
N GLY A 281 20.55 -33.21 -19.33
CA GLY A 281 19.96 -33.72 -18.10
C GLY A 281 20.44 -33.00 -16.84
N ASN A 282 21.10 -31.85 -16.95
CA ASN A 282 21.46 -31.06 -15.77
C ASN A 282 20.26 -30.22 -15.32
N PRO A 283 20.06 -30.02 -14.00
CA PRO A 283 19.02 -29.12 -13.51
C PRO A 283 19.20 -27.70 -14.05
N MET A 284 18.08 -27.10 -14.43
CA MET A 284 17.98 -25.74 -14.92
C MET A 284 16.74 -25.08 -14.31
N TRP A 285 16.78 -23.78 -14.09
CA TRP A 285 15.58 -23.00 -13.84
C TRP A 285 15.51 -21.81 -14.78
N MET A 286 14.28 -21.42 -15.09
CA MET A 286 13.95 -20.20 -15.80
C MET A 286 13.07 -19.34 -14.91
N ILE A 287 13.16 -18.03 -15.10
CA ILE A 287 12.36 -17.04 -14.40
C ILE A 287 11.68 -16.14 -15.43
N GLY A 288 10.43 -15.78 -15.17
CA GLY A 288 9.70 -14.78 -15.94
C GLY A 288 8.88 -13.92 -14.99
N VAL A 289 8.66 -12.67 -15.40
CA VAL A 289 7.76 -11.75 -14.70
C VAL A 289 6.73 -11.29 -15.71
N ALA A 290 5.46 -11.40 -15.35
CA ALA A 290 4.36 -10.92 -16.16
C ALA A 290 3.44 -10.02 -15.33
N ASP A 291 2.67 -9.20 -16.04
CA ASP A 291 1.55 -8.52 -15.41
C ASP A 291 0.46 -9.56 -15.12
N THR A 292 -0.16 -9.48 -13.96
CA THR A 292 -1.31 -10.32 -13.61
C THR A 292 -2.49 -10.13 -14.57
N LEU A 293 -2.56 -9.00 -15.29
CA LEU A 293 -3.51 -8.75 -16.37
C LEU A 293 -3.26 -9.58 -17.63
N ASP A 294 -2.04 -10.09 -17.82
CA ASP A 294 -1.76 -11.00 -18.92
C ASP A 294 -2.42 -12.37 -18.72
N PHE A 295 -2.89 -12.65 -17.50
CA PHE A 295 -3.64 -13.84 -17.11
C PHE A 295 -5.14 -13.55 -17.06
N ALA A 296 -5.82 -13.71 -18.19
CA ALA A 296 -7.25 -13.43 -18.31
C ALA A 296 -8.09 -14.71 -18.42
N ASP A 297 -9.32 -14.66 -17.91
CA ASP A 297 -10.29 -15.73 -18.13
C ASP A 297 -10.68 -15.79 -19.61
N ASP A 298 -10.50 -16.95 -20.23
CA ASP A 298 -11.06 -17.23 -21.55
C ASP A 298 -12.59 -17.26 -21.40
N PRO A 299 -13.33 -16.31 -22.02
CA PRO A 299 -14.76 -16.16 -21.82
C PRO A 299 -15.58 -17.33 -22.41
N LEU A 300 -14.96 -18.23 -23.18
CA LEU A 300 -15.59 -19.40 -23.78
C LEU A 300 -15.37 -20.68 -22.97
N THR A 301 -14.21 -20.81 -22.32
CA THR A 301 -13.82 -22.03 -21.59
C THR A 301 -13.81 -21.86 -20.07
N GLY A 302 -13.70 -20.63 -19.57
CA GLY A 302 -13.45 -20.34 -18.15
C GLY A 302 -12.03 -20.68 -17.69
N GLU A 303 -11.13 -20.98 -18.63
CA GLU A 303 -9.70 -21.20 -18.36
C GLU A 303 -9.01 -19.88 -18.06
N ASN A 304 -8.10 -19.85 -17.08
CA ASN A 304 -7.24 -18.68 -16.91
C ASN A 304 -6.02 -18.82 -17.82
N VAL A 305 -5.88 -17.92 -18.79
CA VAL A 305 -4.85 -18.00 -19.83
C VAL A 305 -3.91 -16.82 -19.72
N GLY A 306 -2.60 -17.09 -19.58
CA GLY A 306 -1.59 -16.03 -19.60
C GLY A 306 -0.28 -16.43 -20.22
N THR A 307 0.46 -15.46 -20.76
CA THR A 307 1.74 -15.69 -21.43
C THR A 307 2.85 -14.94 -20.70
N VAL A 308 3.94 -15.65 -20.40
CA VAL A 308 5.09 -15.12 -19.68
C VAL A 308 6.33 -15.31 -20.52
N ASP A 309 7.08 -14.23 -20.72
CA ASP A 309 8.41 -14.27 -21.30
C ASP A 309 9.40 -14.84 -20.28
N MET A 310 10.05 -15.95 -20.64
CA MET A 310 10.94 -16.67 -19.73
C MET A 310 12.41 -16.43 -20.07
N TYR A 311 13.23 -16.32 -19.03
CA TYR A 311 14.65 -16.07 -19.09
C TYR A 311 15.42 -17.12 -18.28
N ARG A 312 16.58 -17.53 -18.79
CA ARG A 312 17.54 -18.36 -18.06
C ARG A 312 18.66 -17.47 -17.51
N THR A 313 18.91 -17.59 -16.21
CA THR A 313 20.00 -16.88 -15.53
C THR A 313 21.20 -17.80 -15.30
N GLN A 314 22.40 -17.29 -15.50
CA GLN A 314 23.68 -17.94 -15.19
C GLN A 314 24.65 -16.92 -14.60
N GLY A 315 25.72 -17.37 -13.96
CA GLY A 315 26.83 -16.48 -13.59
C GLY A 315 27.36 -16.70 -12.18
N PRO A 316 27.14 -15.74 -11.26
CA PRO A 316 27.92 -15.60 -10.04
C PRO A 316 27.83 -16.81 -9.12
N VAL A 317 28.89 -17.04 -8.35
CA VAL A 317 28.96 -18.08 -7.32
C VAL A 317 28.44 -17.58 -5.97
N PHE A 318 28.04 -18.51 -5.10
CA PHE A 318 27.63 -18.20 -3.74
C PHE A 318 28.84 -17.83 -2.85
N GLY A 319 28.71 -16.76 -2.07
CA GLY A 319 29.69 -16.39 -1.04
C GLY A 319 30.56 -15.17 -1.42
N PRO A 320 31.72 -14.98 -0.75
CA PRO A 320 32.58 -13.81 -0.93
C PRO A 320 33.13 -13.61 -2.35
N ASP A 321 33.10 -14.65 -3.19
CA ASP A 321 33.54 -14.62 -4.59
C ASP A 321 32.42 -14.21 -5.56
N PHE A 322 31.26 -13.73 -5.07
CA PHE A 322 30.19 -13.19 -5.89
C PHE A 322 30.67 -11.97 -6.68
N ASP A 323 30.67 -12.06 -8.02
CA ASP A 323 30.90 -10.94 -8.92
C ASP A 323 29.63 -10.65 -9.75
N PRO A 324 28.99 -9.48 -9.60
CA PRO A 324 27.81 -9.13 -10.39
C PRO A 324 28.08 -9.06 -11.90
N ALA A 325 29.34 -8.86 -12.34
CA ALA A 325 29.69 -8.85 -13.76
C ALA A 325 29.55 -10.23 -14.44
N ASP A 326 29.55 -11.31 -13.65
CA ASP A 326 29.36 -12.67 -14.15
C ASP A 326 27.89 -12.98 -14.47
N TYR A 327 26.95 -12.15 -14.00
CA TYR A 327 25.52 -12.37 -14.23
C TYR A 327 25.17 -12.24 -15.72
N GLN A 328 24.55 -13.30 -16.26
CA GLN A 328 24.08 -13.37 -17.63
C GLN A 328 22.62 -13.82 -17.64
N GLU A 329 21.81 -13.09 -18.38
CA GLU A 329 20.40 -13.40 -18.63
C GLU A 329 20.21 -13.73 -20.11
N THR A 330 19.58 -14.87 -20.40
CA THR A 330 19.28 -15.32 -21.76
C THR A 330 17.78 -15.44 -21.94
N TYR A 331 17.21 -14.68 -22.86
CA TYR A 331 15.81 -14.83 -23.26
C TYR A 331 15.60 -16.21 -23.91
N MET A 332 14.60 -16.93 -23.41
CA MET A 332 14.27 -18.28 -23.89
C MET A 332 13.12 -18.25 -24.89
N GLY A 333 12.09 -17.44 -24.61
CA GLY A 333 10.86 -17.36 -25.39
C GLY A 333 9.62 -17.31 -24.51
N PRO A 334 8.44 -17.10 -25.12
CA PRO A 334 7.19 -17.06 -24.39
C PRO A 334 6.74 -18.46 -23.96
N VAL A 335 6.11 -18.51 -22.80
CA VAL A 335 5.41 -19.68 -22.26
C VAL A 335 3.98 -19.28 -21.93
N THR A 336 3.02 -19.93 -22.58
CA THR A 336 1.59 -19.74 -22.35
C THR A 336 1.07 -20.80 -21.40
N PHE A 337 0.35 -20.37 -20.37
CA PHE A 337 -0.31 -21.19 -19.38
C PHE A 337 -1.82 -21.14 -19.58
N ARG A 338 -2.48 -22.29 -19.48
CA ARG A 338 -3.93 -22.46 -19.43
C ARG A 338 -4.28 -23.19 -18.15
N LEU A 339 -4.70 -22.46 -17.13
CA LEU A 339 -4.95 -23.02 -15.80
C LEU A 339 -6.44 -23.33 -15.63
N ASN A 340 -6.72 -24.48 -15.05
CA ASN A 340 -8.03 -25.08 -14.88
C ASN A 340 -8.26 -25.40 -13.39
N GLY A 341 -9.27 -24.78 -12.79
CA GLY A 341 -9.52 -24.89 -11.34
C GLY A 341 -8.64 -23.93 -10.53
N CYS A 342 -8.85 -23.90 -9.21
CA CYS A 342 -8.26 -22.86 -8.36
C CYS A 342 -7.42 -23.40 -7.19
N LEU A 343 -7.95 -24.36 -6.42
CA LEU A 343 -7.24 -24.94 -5.28
C LEU A 343 -6.59 -26.28 -5.64
N ALA A 344 -5.45 -26.56 -5.00
CA ALA A 344 -4.85 -27.89 -5.06
C ALA A 344 -5.78 -28.96 -4.46
N SER A 345 -6.52 -28.60 -3.40
CA SER A 345 -7.50 -29.48 -2.75
C SER A 345 -8.68 -29.88 -3.65
N GLU A 346 -8.95 -29.12 -4.70
CA GLU A 346 -10.01 -29.37 -5.69
C GLU A 346 -9.49 -30.09 -6.94
N GLY A 347 -8.19 -30.36 -7.01
CA GLY A 347 -7.56 -31.00 -8.16
C GLY A 347 -7.35 -30.06 -9.34
N ALA A 348 -6.92 -28.81 -9.08
CA ALA A 348 -6.55 -27.88 -10.14
C ALA A 348 -5.45 -28.45 -11.05
N THR A 349 -5.64 -28.27 -12.36
CA THR A 349 -4.77 -28.76 -13.44
C THR A 349 -4.50 -27.65 -14.45
N GLY A 350 -3.64 -27.88 -15.44
CA GLY A 350 -3.40 -26.89 -16.48
C GLY A 350 -2.64 -27.45 -17.66
N GLU A 351 -2.55 -26.66 -18.71
CA GLU A 351 -1.71 -26.90 -19.88
C GLU A 351 -0.68 -25.78 -19.99
N VAL A 352 0.56 -26.15 -20.29
CA VAL A 352 1.65 -25.23 -20.54
C VAL A 352 2.14 -25.44 -21.96
N GLN A 353 2.14 -24.38 -22.76
CA GLN A 353 2.70 -24.38 -24.10
C GLN A 353 3.91 -23.46 -24.14
N TYR A 354 5.05 -23.97 -24.59
CA TYR A 354 6.27 -23.17 -24.76
C TYR A 354 6.68 -23.16 -26.23
N ASN A 355 7.29 -22.05 -26.65
CA ASN A 355 7.92 -21.93 -27.95
C ASN A 355 9.24 -21.17 -27.78
N PHE A 356 10.34 -21.91 -27.65
CA PHE A 356 11.65 -21.32 -27.38
C PHE A 356 12.43 -21.02 -28.65
N ASP A 357 13.05 -19.84 -28.66
CA ASP A 357 13.83 -19.32 -29.78
C ASP A 357 15.17 -20.07 -29.95
N PHE A 358 15.63 -20.77 -28.90
CA PHE A 358 16.91 -21.45 -28.89
C PHE A 358 16.87 -22.81 -28.19
N GLY A 359 17.43 -23.84 -28.85
CA GLY A 359 17.84 -25.12 -28.26
C GLY A 359 16.74 -26.12 -27.90
N PHE A 360 15.61 -25.67 -27.40
CA PHE A 360 14.60 -26.53 -26.75
C PHE A 360 13.31 -26.71 -27.57
N GLY A 361 13.14 -25.95 -28.66
CA GLY A 361 12.02 -26.05 -29.57
C GLY A 361 10.69 -25.61 -28.93
N SER A 362 9.60 -26.22 -29.38
CA SER A 362 8.25 -25.97 -28.87
C SER A 362 7.64 -27.26 -28.33
N GLY A 363 6.79 -27.16 -27.32
CA GLY A 363 6.09 -28.30 -26.75
C GLY A 363 4.93 -27.90 -25.85
N THR A 364 4.22 -28.93 -25.39
CA THR A 364 3.09 -28.79 -24.49
C THR A 364 3.23 -29.77 -23.32
N TYR A 365 2.93 -29.31 -22.11
CA TYR A 365 2.88 -30.10 -20.89
C TYR A 365 1.53 -29.98 -20.22
N THR A 366 1.08 -31.06 -19.59
CA THR A 366 0.01 -30.99 -18.60
C THR A 366 0.64 -30.80 -17.23
N ILE A 367 0.06 -29.92 -16.42
CA ILE A 367 0.50 -29.63 -15.06
C ILE A 367 -0.61 -29.87 -14.04
N THR A 368 -0.23 -30.26 -12.83
CA THR A 368 -1.14 -30.47 -11.70
C THR A 368 -0.69 -29.64 -10.51
N LYS A 369 -1.60 -28.92 -9.86
CA LYS A 369 -1.29 -28.12 -8.68
C LYS A 369 -1.02 -29.01 -7.47
N LEU A 370 0.10 -28.77 -6.78
CA LEU A 370 0.52 -29.56 -5.62
C LEU A 370 0.07 -28.93 -4.30
N TYR A 371 0.18 -27.61 -4.18
CA TYR A 371 -0.24 -26.88 -2.98
C TYR A 371 -0.50 -25.40 -3.28
N ASP A 372 -1.23 -24.77 -2.36
CA ASP A 372 -1.61 -23.36 -2.41
C ASP A 372 -0.67 -22.52 -1.54
N ILE A 373 -0.26 -21.34 -2.02
CA ILE A 373 0.37 -20.34 -1.16
C ILE A 373 -0.70 -19.61 -0.31
N TYR A 374 -0.31 -19.09 0.84
CA TYR A 374 -1.21 -18.40 1.76
C TYR A 374 -1.87 -17.18 1.07
N LYS A 375 -3.19 -16.99 1.25
CA LYS A 375 -4.06 -16.01 0.56
C LYS A 375 -4.30 -16.24 -0.95
N ASN A 376 -4.36 -17.50 -1.38
CA ASN A 376 -5.04 -17.88 -2.63
C ASN A 376 -6.58 -17.97 -2.43
N ASP A 377 -7.29 -16.84 -2.51
CA ASP A 377 -8.76 -16.71 -2.48
C ASP A 377 -9.55 -17.08 -3.76
N CYS A 378 -10.11 -18.28 -3.86
CA CYS A 378 -10.88 -18.68 -5.05
C CYS A 378 -12.24 -17.98 -5.19
N GLY A 379 -12.43 -17.25 -6.29
CA GLY A 379 -13.69 -16.60 -6.69
C GLY A 379 -13.70 -16.31 -8.20
N PRO A 380 -14.84 -15.88 -8.80
CA PRO A 380 -14.81 -15.32 -10.15
C PRO A 380 -13.76 -14.21 -10.19
N SER A 381 -13.09 -13.98 -11.33
CA SER A 381 -12.35 -12.74 -11.53
C SER A 381 -13.27 -11.63 -11.05
N ALA A 382 -12.90 -10.98 -9.94
CA ALA A 382 -13.61 -9.80 -9.55
C ALA A 382 -13.38 -8.88 -10.75
N ALA A 383 -14.44 -8.64 -11.53
CA ALA A 383 -14.42 -7.58 -12.54
C ALA A 383 -13.69 -6.40 -11.90
N PRO A 384 -12.74 -5.75 -12.61
CA PRO A 384 -11.89 -4.71 -12.04
C PRO A 384 -12.70 -3.95 -11.01
N VAL A 385 -12.36 -4.13 -9.73
CA VAL A 385 -13.17 -3.55 -8.68
C VAL A 385 -12.90 -2.08 -8.84
N VAL A 386 -13.83 -1.40 -9.49
CA VAL A 386 -13.89 0.04 -9.42
C VAL A 386 -14.20 0.27 -7.97
N ILE A 387 -13.16 0.63 -7.21
CA ILE A 387 -13.38 1.18 -5.89
C ILE A 387 -14.00 2.54 -6.17
N GLN A 388 -15.33 2.54 -6.15
CA GLN A 388 -16.13 3.70 -5.83
C GLN A 388 -16.53 3.44 -4.38
N HIS A 389 -15.81 4.03 -3.45
CA HIS A 389 -16.23 4.01 -2.05
C HIS A 389 -17.22 5.14 -1.79
#